data_AF-X1IL13-F1
#
_entry.id   AF-X1IL13-F1
#
_cell.length_a   1.000
_cell.length_b   1.000
_cell.length_c   1.000
_cell.angle_alpha   90.00
_cell.angle_beta   90.00
_cell.angle_gamma   90.00
#
_symmetry.space_group_name_H-M   'P 1'
#
loop_
_entity.id
_entity.type
_entity.pdbx_description
1 polymer ?
#
loop_
_entity_poly.entity_id
_entity_poly.type
_entity_poly.pdbx_seq_one_letter_code
_entity_poly.pdbx_strand_id
1 'polypeptide(L)' 'MIERYSQPEMKRVWSDENKFAKWLEVEIAVCEAWSELGVIPKEAVPKIKLARCNLKRME' A
#
# COMPACT_ATOMS: atom_id res chain seq x y z
N MET A 1 8.35 3.11 17.33
CA MET A 1 9.15 2.05 17.99
C MET A 1 10.39 2.70 18.60
N ILE A 2 10.64 2.54 19.90
CA ILE A 2 11.75 3.22 20.61
C ILE A 2 13.08 2.57 20.18
N GLU A 3 14.02 3.40 19.72
CA GLU A 3 15.29 2.97 19.13
C GLU A 3 16.11 2.02 20.01
N ARG A 4 16.05 2.23 21.34
CA ARG A 4 16.77 1.42 22.32
C ARG A 4 16.35 -0.05 22.40
N TYR A 5 15.11 -0.37 22.04
CA TYR A 5 14.52 -1.72 22.22
C TYR A 5 14.08 -2.36 20.91
N SER A 6 14.26 -1.68 19.79
CA SER A 6 13.71 -2.08 18.50
C SER A 6 14.83 -2.58 17.60
N GLN A 7 14.77 -3.83 17.17
CA GLN A 7 15.65 -4.29 16.12
C GLN A 7 15.37 -3.55 14.79
N PRO A 8 16.38 -3.31 13.95
CA PRO A 8 16.22 -2.60 12.68
C PRO A 8 15.15 -3.21 11.77
N GLU A 9 15.03 -4.54 11.76
CA GLU A 9 14.02 -5.27 11.00
C GLU A 9 12.60 -4.93 11.48
N MET A 10 12.41 -4.93 12.80
CA MET A 10 11.11 -4.64 13.39
C MET A 10 10.73 -3.16 13.22
N LYS A 11 11.70 -2.25 13.31
CA LYS A 11 11.52 -0.82 13.01
C LYS A 11 11.08 -0.60 11.55
N ARG A 12 11.60 -1.39 10.60
CA ARG A 12 11.22 -1.31 9.18
C ARG A 12 9.79 -1.79 8.95
N VAL A 13 9.35 -2.87 9.59
CA VAL A 13 7.98 -3.36 9.44
C VAL A 13 6.96 -2.35 9.97
N TRP A 14 7.27 -1.69 11.08
CA TRP A 14 6.41 -0.68 11.69
C TRP A 14 6.71 0.77 11.22
N SER A 15 7.50 0.96 10.16
CA SER A 15 7.72 2.29 9.60
C SER A 15 6.45 2.78 8.89
N ASP A 16 6.24 4.10 8.86
CA ASP A 16 5.11 4.66 8.12
C ASP A 16 5.19 4.32 6.63
N GLU A 17 6.40 4.33 6.04
CA GLU A 17 6.64 3.86 4.67
C GLU A 17 6.06 2.47 4.42
N ASN A 18 6.36 1.50 5.30
CA ASN A 18 5.86 0.14 5.15
C ASN A 18 4.35 0.06 5.43
N LYS A 19 3.83 0.82 6.40
CA LYS A 19 2.39 0.91 6.68
C LYS A 19 1.61 1.34 5.43
N PHE A 20 2.03 2.45 4.81
CA PHE A 20 1.36 2.99 3.62
C PHE A 20 1.57 2.12 2.38
N ALA A 21 2.74 1.48 2.23
CA ALA A 21 2.96 0.49 1.19
C ALA A 21 1.97 -0.69 1.32
N LYS A 22 1.76 -1.20 2.54
CA LYS A 22 0.82 -2.29 2.79
C LYS A 22 -0.64 -1.88 2.61
N TRP A 23 -1.02 -0.67 2.98
CA TRP A 23 -2.35 -0.15 2.66
C TRP A 23 -2.59 -0.09 1.15
N LEU A 24 -1.62 0.40 0.37
CA LEU A 24 -1.72 0.44 -1.08
C LEU A 24 -1.86 -0.97 -1.68
N GLU A 25 -1.10 -1.95 -1.20
CA GLU A 25 -1.24 -3.35 -1.63
C GLU A 25 -2.65 -3.90 -1.40
N VAL A 26 -3.24 -3.63 -0.23
CA VAL A 26 -4.62 -4.04 0.10
C VAL A 26 -5.63 -3.38 -0.83
N GLU A 27 -5.52 -2.07 -1.05
CA GLU A 27 -6.44 -1.32 -1.92
C GLU A 27 -6.38 -1.81 -3.38
N ILE A 28 -5.17 -2.15 -3.88
CA ILE A 28 -5.00 -2.73 -5.20
C ILE A 28 -5.71 -4.09 -5.27
N ALA A 29 -5.55 -4.96 -4.26
CA ALA A 29 -6.20 -6.26 -4.23
C ALA A 29 -7.74 -6.15 -4.18
N VAL A 30 -8.26 -5.16 -3.45
CA VAL A 30 -9.69 -4.83 -3.48
C VAL A 30 -10.12 -4.41 -4.89
N CYS A 31 -9.39 -3.50 -5.53
CA CYS A 31 -9.69 -3.08 -6.90
C CYS A 31 -9.66 -4.25 -7.89
N GLU A 32 -8.75 -5.20 -7.75
CA GLU A 32 -8.71 -6.42 -8.56
C GLU A 32 -9.99 -7.24 -8.40
N ALA A 33 -10.40 -7.52 -7.16
CA ALA A 33 -11.63 -8.26 -6.88
C ALA A 33 -12.88 -7.53 -7.41
N TRP A 34 -12.93 -6.21 -7.29
CA TRP A 34 -14.03 -5.39 -7.82
C TRP A 34 -14.08 -5.39 -9.35
N SER A 35 -12.93 -5.49 -10.01
CA SER A 35 -12.82 -5.63 -11.46
C SER A 35 -13.30 -7.01 -11.93
N GLU A 36 -13.03 -8.07 -11.16
CA GLU A 36 -13.58 -9.41 -11.42
C GLU A 36 -15.10 -9.45 -11.26
N LEU A 37 -15.63 -8.75 -10.26
CA LEU A 37 -17.08 -8.58 -10.04
C LEU A 37 -17.76 -7.65 -11.05
N GLY A 38 -16.99 -6.95 -11.89
CA GLY A 38 -17.51 -6.05 -12.94
C GLY A 38 -17.98 -4.68 -12.44
N VAL A 39 -17.62 -4.30 -11.21
CA VAL A 39 -17.98 -2.97 -10.66
C VAL A 39 -17.07 -1.87 -11.21
N ILE A 40 -15.82 -2.21 -11.52
CA ILE A 40 -14.87 -1.32 -12.19
C ILE A 40 -14.40 -1.90 -13.53
N PRO A 41 -14.04 -1.06 -14.53
CA PRO A 41 -13.48 -1.55 -15.78
C PRO A 41 -12.15 -2.29 -15.57
N LYS A 42 -12.01 -3.48 -16.17
CA LYS A 42 -10.79 -4.31 -16.07
C LYS A 42 -9.53 -3.59 -16.57
N GLU A 43 -9.70 -2.67 -17.51
CA GLU A 43 -8.64 -1.83 -18.09
C GLU A 43 -8.04 -0.82 -17.09
N ALA A 44 -8.75 -0.53 -16.00
CA ALA A 44 -8.26 0.37 -14.95
C ALA A 44 -7.26 -0.31 -14.02
N VAL A 45 -7.38 -1.62 -13.78
CA VAL A 45 -6.54 -2.39 -12.86
C VAL A 45 -5.04 -2.27 -13.16
N PRO A 46 -4.56 -2.42 -14.42
CA PRO A 46 -3.14 -2.25 -14.73
C PRO A 46 -2.59 -0.86 -14.38
N LYS A 47 -3.41 0.19 -14.53
CA LYS A 47 -3.00 1.56 -14.15
C LYS A 47 -2.93 1.71 -12.64
N ILE A 48 -3.89 1.13 -11.91
CA ILE A 48 -3.93 1.15 -10.45
C ILE A 48 -2.73 0.41 -9.84
N LYS A 49 -2.29 -0.70 -10.45
CA LYS A 49 -1.09 -1.44 -10.03
C LYS A 49 0.21 -0.64 -10.14
N LEU A 50 0.27 0.37 -11.01
CA LEU A 50 1.44 1.23 -11.16
C LEU A 50 1.43 2.41 -10.18
N ALA A 51 0.38 2.56 -9.38
CA ALA A 51 0.28 3.64 -8.41
C ALA A 51 1.41 3.55 -7.37
N ARG A 52 1.89 4.72 -6.92
CA ARG A 52 2.90 4.85 -5.87
C ARG A 52 2.43 5.84 -4.83
N CYS A 53 2.60 5.48 -3.56
CA CYS A 53 2.28 6.38 -2.46
C CYS A 53 3.43 7.39 -2.27
N ASN A 54 3.11 8.69 -2.26
CA ASN A 54 4.07 9.75 -1.96
C ASN A 54 3.77 10.33 -0.57
N LEU A 55 4.62 9.98 0.40
CA LEU A 55 4.45 10.34 1.80
C LEU A 55 4.58 11.84 2.05
N LYS A 56 5.47 12.52 1.31
CA LYS A 56 5.67 13.99 1.43
C LYS A 56 4.46 14.82 1.01
N ARG A 57 3.50 14.20 0.30
CA ARG A 57 2.25 14.85 -0.11
C ARG A 57 1.13 14.66 0.92
N MET A 58 1.32 13.75 1.88
CA MET A 58 0.35 13.42 2.92
C MET A 58 0.66 14.07 4.27
N GLU A 59 1.83 14.71 4.41
CA GLU A 59 2.18 15.66 5.47
C GLU A 59 1.57 17.03 5.21
#